data_AF-A0A2S7TUT5-F1
#
_entry.id   AF-A0A2S7TUT5-F1
#
_cell.length_a   1.000
_cell.length_b   1.000
_cell.length_c   1.000
_cell.angle_alpha   90.00
_cell.angle_beta   90.00
_cell.angle_gamma   90.00
#
_symmetry.space_group_name_H-M   'P 1'
#
loop_
_entity.id
_entity.type
_entity.pdbx_description
1 polymer ?
#
loop_
_entity_poly.entity_id
_entity_poly.type
_entity_poly.pdbx_seq_one_letter_code
_entity_poly.pdbx_strand_id
1 'polypeptide(L)'
;MIDLWVVLGAVGSIASLIGLLLPPQSKSQRLMHAAYGLAIALFASAAVWYWQANQRFHKVEQAASRLLSDFEYNYSTEGIVQASLAFLEKNKDLYPDSYVRAQEICKQNNCLGPKYTKESANGVDHEYNQRNVASALQGLIKGISALESYPQK
;
A
#
# COMPACT_ATOMS: atom_id res chain seq x y z
N MET A 1 3.32 -11.42 -7.17
CA MET A 1 1.89 -11.69 -6.88
C MET A 1 1.76 -13.19 -7.03
N ILE A 2 1.37 -13.95 -6.00
CA ILE A 2 1.13 -15.38 -6.22
C ILE A 2 -0.22 -15.46 -6.91
N ASP A 3 -0.21 -15.82 -8.19
CA ASP A 3 -1.43 -15.92 -9.00
C ASP A 3 -2.39 -16.93 -8.39
N LEU A 4 -3.69 -16.62 -8.46
CA LEU A 4 -4.76 -17.54 -8.06
C LEU A 4 -4.58 -18.92 -8.73
N TRP A 5 -4.10 -18.92 -9.97
CA TRP A 5 -3.76 -20.12 -10.74
C TRP A 5 -2.66 -20.96 -10.10
N VAL A 6 -1.66 -20.33 -9.46
CA VAL A 6 -0.58 -21.03 -8.76
C VAL A 6 -1.12 -21.67 -7.47
N VAL A 7 -1.99 -20.98 -6.74
CA VAL A 7 -2.65 -21.52 -5.53
C VAL A 7 -3.58 -22.68 -5.90
N LEU A 8 -4.43 -22.50 -6.91
CA LEU A 8 -5.31 -23.56 -7.42
C LEU A 8 -4.52 -24.77 -7.93
N GLY A 9 -3.39 -24.54 -8.62
CA GLY A 9 -2.50 -25.60 -9.09
C GLY A 9 -1.86 -26.39 -7.94
N ALA A 10 -1.42 -25.71 -6.89
CA ALA A 10 -0.84 -26.35 -5.70
C ALA A 10 -1.90 -27.15 -4.93
N VAL A 11 -3.07 -26.56 -4.67
CA VAL A 11 -4.18 -27.22 -3.97
C VAL A 11 -4.72 -28.40 -4.78
N GLY A 12 -4.85 -28.25 -6.11
CA GLY A 12 -5.28 -29.31 -7.02
C GLY A 12 -4.30 -30.49 -7.06
N SER A 13 -2.99 -30.20 -7.07
CA SER A 13 -1.95 -31.23 -7.01
C SER A 13 -2.00 -32.03 -5.70
N ILE A 14 -2.16 -31.36 -4.57
CA ILE A 14 -2.30 -32.00 -3.26
C ILE A 14 -3.60 -32.82 -3.17
N ALA A 15 -4.72 -32.28 -3.67
CA ALA A 15 -5.99 -32.99 -3.69
C ALA A 15 -5.94 -34.24 -4.58
N SER A 16 -5.21 -34.21 -5.69
CA SER A 16 -4.99 -35.36 -6.57
C SER A 16 -4.17 -36.46 -5.90
N LEU A 17 -3.11 -36.09 -5.17
CA LEU A 17 -2.30 -37.04 -4.38
C LEU A 17 -3.11 -37.71 -3.28
N ILE A 18 -3.95 -36.94 -2.57
CA ILE A 18 -4.85 -37.46 -1.54
C ILE A 18 -5.92 -38.38 -2.17
N GLY A 19 -6.44 -38.01 -3.36
CA GLY A 19 -7.39 -38.82 -4.11
C GLY A 19 -6.85 -40.18 -4.56
N LEU A 20 -5.55 -40.26 -4.87
CA LEU A 20 -4.89 -41.50 -5.28
C LEU A 20 -4.66 -42.46 -4.10
N LEU A 21 -4.46 -41.93 -2.88
CA LEU A 21 -4.24 -42.74 -1.67
C LEU A 21 -5.53 -43.17 -0.96
N LEU A 22 -6.70 -42.71 -1.39
CA LEU A 22 -7.97 -43.07 -0.77
C LEU A 22 -8.48 -44.44 -1.28
N PRO A 23 -8.84 -45.38 -0.38
CA PRO A 23 -9.35 -46.71 -0.74
C PRO A 23 -10.65 -46.64 -1.56
N PRO A 24 -11.13 -47.72 -2.20
CA PRO A 24 -12.36 -47.70 -2.98
C PRO A 24 -13.56 -47.31 -2.11
N GLN A 25 -14.06 -46.09 -2.33
CA GLN A 25 -15.12 -45.49 -1.54
C GLN A 25 -16.49 -45.52 -2.23
N SER A 26 -17.54 -45.57 -1.43
CA SER A 26 -18.92 -45.45 -1.93
C SER A 26 -19.17 -44.08 -2.57
N LYS A 27 -20.16 -43.99 -3.47
CA LYS A 27 -20.53 -42.73 -4.16
C LYS A 27 -20.79 -41.57 -3.17
N SER A 28 -21.35 -41.88 -1.99
CA SER A 28 -21.62 -40.90 -0.94
C SER A 28 -20.34 -40.36 -0.30
N GLN A 29 -19.36 -41.22 0.00
CA GLN A 29 -18.10 -40.79 0.61
C GLN A 29 -17.25 -39.98 -0.38
N ARG A 30 -17.26 -40.35 -1.68
CA ARG A 30 -16.65 -39.55 -2.75
C ARG A 30 -17.23 -38.13 -2.81
N LEU A 31 -18.55 -38.01 -2.68
CA LEU A 31 -19.22 -36.71 -2.69
C LEU A 31 -18.85 -35.87 -1.46
N MET A 32 -18.75 -36.49 -0.28
CA MET A 32 -18.32 -35.80 0.95
C MET A 32 -16.86 -35.32 0.87
N HIS A 33 -15.95 -36.11 0.31
CA HIS A 33 -14.57 -35.66 0.11
C HIS A 33 -14.45 -34.54 -0.92
N ALA A 34 -15.24 -34.59 -2.00
CA ALA A 34 -15.27 -33.50 -2.98
C ALA A 34 -15.77 -32.20 -2.35
N ALA A 35 -16.83 -32.26 -1.55
CA ALA A 35 -17.36 -31.10 -0.83
C ALA A 35 -16.36 -30.55 0.19
N TYR A 36 -15.70 -31.42 0.95
CA TYR A 36 -14.67 -31.03 1.92
C TYR A 36 -13.43 -30.41 1.25
N GLY A 37 -12.96 -31.01 0.16
CA GLY A 37 -11.84 -30.47 -0.63
C GLY A 37 -12.15 -29.11 -1.22
N LEU A 38 -13.38 -28.91 -1.74
CA LEU A 38 -13.85 -27.62 -2.22
C LEU A 38 -13.90 -26.58 -1.08
N ALA A 39 -14.40 -26.96 0.09
CA ALA A 39 -14.44 -26.07 1.25
C ALA A 39 -13.02 -25.62 1.66
N ILE A 40 -12.06 -26.55 1.78
CA ILE A 40 -10.66 -26.20 2.09
C ILE A 40 -10.08 -25.28 1.01
N ALA A 41 -10.31 -25.59 -0.27
CA ALA A 41 -9.78 -24.78 -1.37
C ALA A 41 -10.31 -23.34 -1.31
N LEU A 42 -11.60 -23.15 -1.00
CA LEU A 42 -12.19 -21.83 -0.81
C LEU A 42 -11.60 -21.11 0.41
N PHE A 43 -11.48 -21.79 1.55
CA PHE A 43 -10.86 -21.22 2.75
C PHE A 43 -9.40 -20.82 2.52
N ALA A 44 -8.61 -21.68 1.90
CA ALA A 44 -7.22 -21.39 1.57
C ALA A 44 -7.09 -20.20 0.61
N SER A 45 -7.96 -20.14 -0.41
CA SER A 45 -7.98 -19.01 -1.36
C SER A 45 -8.33 -17.69 -0.66
N ALA A 46 -9.34 -17.69 0.21
CA ALA A 46 -9.71 -16.51 0.99
C ALA A 46 -8.57 -16.08 1.95
N ALA A 47 -7.92 -17.04 2.62
CA ALA A 47 -6.79 -16.76 3.50
C ALA A 47 -5.58 -16.17 2.75
N VAL A 48 -5.25 -16.70 1.56
CA VAL A 48 -4.19 -16.14 0.71
C VAL A 48 -4.55 -14.74 0.22
N TRP A 49 -5.78 -14.53 -0.22
CA TRP A 49 -6.25 -13.21 -0.65
C TRP A 49 -6.14 -12.18 0.48
N TYR A 50 -6.59 -12.54 1.68
CA TYR A 50 -6.46 -11.69 2.88
C TYR A 50 -4.99 -11.40 3.23
N TRP A 51 -4.13 -12.43 3.22
CA TRP A 51 -2.70 -12.26 3.44
C TRP A 51 -2.07 -11.30 2.42
N GLN A 52 -2.42 -11.43 1.14
CA GLN A 52 -1.92 -10.57 0.08
C GLN A 52 -2.38 -9.11 0.24
N ALA A 53 -3.64 -8.91 0.65
CA ALA A 53 -4.15 -7.57 0.95
C ALA A 53 -3.38 -6.95 2.13
N ASN A 54 -3.09 -7.71 3.19
CA ASN A 54 -2.30 -7.24 4.33
C ASN A 54 -0.86 -6.90 3.95
N GLN A 55 -0.22 -7.71 3.11
CA GLN A 55 1.13 -7.46 2.58
C GLN A 55 1.24 -6.15 1.79
N ARG A 56 0.12 -5.61 1.28
CA ARG A 56 0.13 -4.32 0.59
C ARG A 56 0.37 -3.17 1.55
N PHE A 57 -0.21 -3.20 2.76
CA PHE A 57 0.00 -2.16 3.78
C PHE A 57 1.48 -2.12 4.17
N HIS A 58 2.05 -3.25 4.61
CA HIS A 58 3.48 -3.41 4.91
C HIS A 58 4.41 -2.84 3.82
N LYS A 59 4.11 -3.12 2.55
CA LYS A 59 4.92 -2.64 1.41
C LYS A 59 4.84 -1.12 1.23
N VAL A 60 3.67 -0.53 1.44
CA VAL A 60 3.49 0.92 1.33
C VAL A 60 4.16 1.63 2.51
N GLU A 61 4.11 1.07 3.71
CA GLU A 61 4.85 1.59 4.87
C GLU A 61 6.36 1.52 4.64
N GLN A 62 6.87 0.40 4.13
CA GLN A 62 8.28 0.27 3.79
C GLN A 62 8.68 1.26 2.67
N ALA A 63 7.81 1.49 1.68
CA ALA A 63 8.04 2.48 0.65
C ALA A 63 8.05 3.91 1.21
N ALA A 64 7.16 4.23 2.17
CA ALA A 64 7.15 5.51 2.87
C ALA A 64 8.45 5.73 3.65
N SER A 65 8.94 4.73 4.39
CA SER A 65 10.21 4.81 5.12
C SER A 65 11.40 5.04 4.18
N ARG A 66 11.45 4.34 3.04
CA ARG A 66 12.48 4.54 2.03
C ARG A 66 12.42 5.94 1.43
N LEU A 67 11.23 6.41 1.09
CA LEU A 67 11.02 7.75 0.54
C LEU A 67 11.50 8.84 1.53
N LEU A 68 11.19 8.70 2.82
CA LEU A 68 11.67 9.62 3.86
C LEU A 68 13.20 9.61 3.99
N SER A 69 13.83 8.44 3.94
CA SER A 69 15.30 8.36 3.97
C SER A 69 15.95 9.00 2.74
N ASP A 70 15.26 8.95 1.60
CA ASP A 70 15.75 9.51 0.34
C ASP A 70 15.64 11.06 0.32
N PHE A 71 14.61 11.60 0.98
CA PHE A 71 14.42 13.05 1.12
C PHE A 71 15.57 13.77 1.82
N GLU A 72 16.23 13.11 2.76
CA GLU A 72 17.31 13.71 3.55
C GLU A 72 18.55 14.04 2.69
N TYR A 73 18.78 13.31 1.61
CA TYR A 73 20.02 13.39 0.84
C TYR A 73 19.84 13.76 -0.64
N ASN A 74 18.67 13.49 -1.24
CA ASN A 74 18.52 13.50 -2.71
C ASN A 74 17.47 14.47 -3.26
N TYR A 75 16.71 15.17 -2.41
CA TYR A 75 15.61 16.02 -2.87
C TYR A 75 15.78 17.48 -2.45
N SER A 76 15.44 18.39 -3.38
CA SER A 76 15.12 19.77 -3.05
C SER A 76 13.77 19.84 -2.32
N THR A 77 13.48 20.98 -1.68
CA THR A 77 12.18 21.21 -1.04
C THR A 77 11.00 21.01 -2.01
N GLU A 78 11.10 21.53 -3.24
CA GLU A 78 10.08 21.33 -4.28
C GLU A 78 9.99 19.86 -4.70
N GLY A 79 11.14 19.18 -4.79
CA GLY A 79 11.19 17.74 -5.06
C GLY A 79 10.49 16.92 -3.99
N ILE A 80 10.69 17.26 -2.70
CA ILE A 80 9.98 16.63 -1.58
C ILE A 80 8.46 16.79 -1.75
N VAL A 81 8.00 18.00 -2.08
CA VAL A 81 6.56 18.27 -2.27
C VAL A 81 5.99 17.41 -3.40
N GLN A 82 6.65 17.40 -4.56
CA GLN A 82 6.19 16.63 -5.72
C GLN A 82 6.20 15.12 -5.46
N ALA A 83 7.30 14.60 -4.92
CA ALA A 83 7.43 13.18 -4.61
C ALA A 83 6.41 12.74 -3.56
N SER A 84 6.15 13.58 -2.55
CA SER A 84 5.15 13.31 -1.53
C SER A 84 3.73 13.27 -2.09
N LEU A 85 3.36 14.23 -2.93
CA LEU A 85 2.05 14.25 -3.59
C LEU A 85 1.87 13.05 -4.52
N ALA A 86 2.89 12.70 -5.32
CA ALA A 86 2.86 11.54 -6.19
C ALA A 86 2.72 10.22 -5.40
N PHE A 87 3.45 10.09 -4.29
CA PHE A 87 3.34 8.94 -3.40
C PHE A 87 1.92 8.80 -2.82
N LEU A 88 1.33 9.89 -2.32
CA LEU A 88 -0.01 9.89 -1.75
C LEU A 88 -1.08 9.64 -2.82
N GLU A 89 -0.94 10.20 -4.02
CA GLU A 89 -1.85 9.95 -5.14
C GLU A 89 -1.85 8.47 -5.54
N LYS A 90 -0.67 7.86 -5.61
CA LYS A 90 -0.51 6.45 -5.97
C LYS A 90 -1.16 5.51 -4.95
N ASN A 91 -1.24 5.94 -3.68
CA ASN A 91 -1.74 5.13 -2.56
C ASN A 91 -3.05 5.70 -1.96
N LYS A 92 -3.77 6.55 -2.72
CA LYS A 92 -5.00 7.22 -2.25
C LYS A 92 -6.14 6.27 -1.91
N ASP A 93 -6.10 5.04 -2.41
CA ASP A 93 -7.10 4.03 -2.10
C ASP A 93 -6.87 3.38 -0.72
N LEU A 94 -5.63 3.46 -0.20
CA LEU A 94 -5.30 3.06 1.17
C LEU A 94 -5.33 4.23 2.16
N TYR A 95 -4.92 5.42 1.71
CA TYR A 95 -4.82 6.63 2.53
C TYR A 95 -5.55 7.83 1.91
N PRO A 96 -6.88 7.73 1.67
CA PRO A 96 -7.65 8.79 1.00
C PRO A 96 -7.61 10.11 1.77
N ASP A 97 -7.75 10.05 3.10
CA ASP A 97 -7.77 11.25 3.95
C ASP A 97 -6.42 11.97 3.96
N SER A 98 -5.31 11.22 3.97
CA SER A 98 -3.97 11.79 3.87
C SER A 98 -3.74 12.46 2.51
N TYR A 99 -4.25 11.87 1.44
CA TYR A 99 -4.18 12.47 0.11
C TYR A 99 -4.99 13.76 0.01
N VAL A 100 -6.24 13.77 0.51
CA VAL A 100 -7.09 14.97 0.55
C VAL A 100 -6.41 16.07 1.39
N ARG A 101 -5.90 15.73 2.58
CA ARG A 101 -5.20 16.70 3.43
C ARG A 101 -3.95 17.26 2.76
N ALA A 102 -3.21 16.44 2.02
CA ALA A 102 -2.05 16.90 1.25
C ALA A 102 -2.44 17.89 0.14
N GLN A 103 -3.56 17.66 -0.54
CA GLN A 103 -4.10 18.60 -1.53
C GLN A 103 -4.50 19.94 -0.89
N GLU A 104 -5.15 19.90 0.29
CA GLU A 104 -5.53 21.11 1.03
C GLU A 104 -4.32 21.91 1.48
N ILE A 105 -3.32 21.25 2.10
CA ILE A 105 -2.04 21.87 2.48
C ILE A 105 -1.43 22.55 1.25
N CYS A 106 -1.42 21.85 0.12
CA CYS A 106 -0.79 22.36 -1.07
C CYS A 106 -1.51 23.57 -1.68
N LYS A 107 -2.84 23.55 -1.64
CA LYS A 107 -3.69 24.66 -2.08
C LYS A 107 -3.50 25.89 -1.20
N GLN A 108 -3.47 25.70 0.12
CA GLN A 108 -3.32 26.80 1.09
C GLN A 108 -1.95 27.49 0.99
N ASN A 109 -0.92 26.75 0.59
CA ASN A 109 0.46 27.26 0.47
C ASN A 109 0.88 27.52 -0.97
N ASN A 110 -0.05 27.44 -1.94
CA ASN A 110 0.20 27.72 -3.35
C ASN A 110 1.41 26.96 -3.95
N CYS A 111 1.50 25.62 -3.78
CA CYS A 111 2.72 24.89 -4.22
C CYS A 111 3.02 25.02 -5.72
N LEU A 112 1.99 25.23 -6.54
CA LEU A 112 2.08 25.34 -7.99
C LEU A 112 2.26 26.80 -8.44
N GLY A 113 2.32 27.73 -7.49
CA GLY A 113 2.54 29.14 -7.75
C GLY A 113 3.92 29.39 -8.35
N PRO A 114 4.07 30.42 -9.20
CA PRO A 114 5.37 30.82 -9.68
C PRO A 114 6.19 31.42 -8.53
N LYS A 115 7.50 31.11 -8.51
CA LYS A 115 8.44 31.62 -7.49
C LYS A 115 8.45 33.14 -7.38
N TYR A 116 8.27 33.83 -8.51
CA TYR A 116 8.24 35.29 -8.56
C TYR A 116 6.85 35.76 -8.97
N THR A 117 6.26 36.64 -8.19
CA THR A 117 4.97 37.28 -8.49
C THR A 117 5.17 38.80 -8.55
N LYS A 118 4.15 39.53 -9.01
CA LYS A 118 4.15 41.00 -9.00
C LYS A 118 4.22 41.57 -7.57
N GLU A 119 3.76 40.81 -6.59
CA GLU A 119 3.68 41.19 -5.17
C GLU A 119 4.90 40.73 -4.37
N SER A 120 5.60 39.68 -4.82
CA SER A 120 6.78 39.11 -4.18
C SER A 120 7.91 38.92 -5.20
N ALA A 121 8.72 39.97 -5.37
CA ALA A 121 9.80 40.01 -6.35
C ALA A 121 11.06 39.22 -5.94
N ASN A 122 11.22 38.93 -4.64
CA ASN A 122 12.37 38.20 -4.10
C ASN A 122 12.10 36.68 -3.94
N GLY A 123 10.83 36.24 -4.12
CA GLY A 123 10.43 34.84 -4.03
C GLY A 123 10.57 34.20 -2.65
N VAL A 124 10.73 35.04 -1.61
CA VAL A 124 10.91 34.58 -0.23
C VAL A 124 9.66 33.86 0.28
N ASP A 125 8.47 34.39 -0.02
CA ASP A 125 7.21 33.76 0.38
C ASP A 125 7.03 32.38 -0.26
N HIS A 126 7.44 32.23 -1.53
CA HIS A 126 7.44 30.94 -2.22
C HIS A 126 8.35 29.94 -1.50
N GLU A 127 9.56 30.35 -1.13
CA GLU A 127 10.50 29.45 -0.44
C GLU A 127 9.98 29.01 0.94
N TYR A 128 9.41 29.94 1.73
CA TYR A 128 8.80 29.60 3.01
C TYR A 128 7.60 28.67 2.85
N ASN A 129 6.73 28.95 1.89
CA ASN A 129 5.58 28.10 1.60
C ASN A 129 6.00 26.70 1.18
N GLN A 130 6.99 26.57 0.30
CA GLN A 130 7.52 25.26 -0.12
C GLN A 130 8.09 24.49 1.08
N ARG A 131 8.84 25.15 1.97
CA ARG A 131 9.39 24.51 3.18
C ARG A 131 8.29 24.03 4.14
N ASN A 132 7.28 24.85 4.35
CA ASN A 132 6.13 24.51 5.19
C ASN A 132 5.36 23.30 4.63
N VAL A 133 5.10 23.30 3.32
CA VAL A 133 4.44 22.17 2.64
C VAL A 133 5.30 20.93 2.73
N ALA A 134 6.60 21.01 2.39
CA ALA A 134 7.50 19.87 2.44
C ALA A 134 7.52 19.24 3.84
N SER A 135 7.63 20.06 4.88
CA SER A 135 7.60 19.59 6.28
C SER A 135 6.27 18.92 6.63
N ALA A 136 5.14 19.53 6.25
CA ALA A 136 3.82 18.98 6.52
C ALA A 136 3.59 17.64 5.79
N LEU A 137 3.99 17.54 4.52
CA LEU A 137 3.86 16.32 3.72
C LEU A 137 4.80 15.21 4.21
N GLN A 138 6.02 15.54 4.64
CA GLN A 138 6.89 14.59 5.33
C GLN A 138 6.24 14.07 6.61
N GLY A 139 5.56 14.92 7.36
CA GLY A 139 4.78 14.52 8.54
C GLY A 139 3.70 13.49 8.20
N LEU A 140 2.96 13.69 7.11
CA LEU A 140 1.95 12.72 6.64
C LEU A 140 2.57 11.37 6.27
N ILE A 141 3.67 11.39 5.51
CA ILE A 141 4.36 10.16 5.08
C ILE A 141 5.00 9.46 6.28
N LYS A 142 5.53 10.22 7.24
CA LYS A 142 6.04 9.67 8.51
C LYS A 142 4.94 8.99 9.31
N GLY A 143 3.74 9.58 9.34
CA GLY A 143 2.55 8.94 9.89
C GLY A 143 2.29 7.59 9.24
N ILE A 144 2.29 7.52 7.91
CA ILE A 144 2.11 6.27 7.15
C ILE A 144 3.19 5.24 7.51
N SER A 145 4.46 5.64 7.60
CA SER A 145 5.56 4.72 7.93
C SER A 145 5.53 4.16 9.37
N ALA A 146 4.75 4.77 10.26
CA ALA A 146 4.76 4.45 11.69
C ALA A 146 3.57 3.58 12.14
N LEU A 147 2.59 3.30 11.27
CA LEU A 147 1.32 2.66 11.64
C LEU A 147 1.47 1.20 12.11
N GLU A 148 2.50 0.46 11.70
CA GLU A 148 2.79 -0.89 12.24
C GLU A 148 3.98 -0.96 13.20
N SER A 149 4.62 0.16 13.52
CA SER A 149 5.72 0.16 14.50
C SER A 149 5.24 -0.10 15.95
N TYR A 150 3.92 -0.20 16.17
CA TYR A 150 3.35 -0.65 17.43
C TYR A 150 3.04 -2.15 17.38
N PRO A 151 3.76 -3.00 18.13
CA PRO A 151 3.30 -4.36 18.36
C PRO A 151 1.95 -4.29 19.09
N GLN A 152 0.91 -4.81 18.45
CA GLN A 152 -0.34 -5.14 19.11
C GLN A 152 0.01 -6.13 20.24
N LYS A 153 -0.03 -5.65 21.49
CA LYS A 153 0.13 -6.48 22.69
C LYS A 153 -1.09 -7.36 22.89
#